data_AF-A0A919CTX3-F1
#
_entry.id   AF-A0A919CTX3-F1
#
_cell.length_a   1.000
_cell.length_b   1.000
_cell.length_c   1.000
_cell.angle_alpha   90.00
_cell.angle_beta   90.00
_cell.angle_gamma   90.00
#
_symmetry.space_group_name_H-M   'P 1'
#
loop_
_entity.id
_entity.type
_entity.pdbx_description
1 polymer ?
#
loop_
_entity_poly.entity_id
_entity_poly.type
_entity_poly.pdbx_seq_one_letter_code
_entity_poly.pdbx_strand_id
1 'polypeptide(L)'
;MADREQEQRILDRITQMVEDERALRAALASGKIDDATEQRRLGELERELDRCWDLLRQRRAKAEFGEDPNDARVRPSSQVEGYLE
;
A
#
# COMPACT_ATOMS: atom_id res chain seq x y z
N MET A 1 9.55 -0.49 18.77
CA MET A 1 10.03 -1.64 17.97
C MET A 1 8.99 -2.09 16.95
N ALA A 2 7.71 -2.25 17.32
CA ALA A 2 6.63 -2.63 16.39
C ALA A 2 6.43 -1.70 15.17
N ASP A 3 6.68 -0.39 15.30
CA ASP A 3 6.52 0.59 14.22
C ASP A 3 7.44 0.32 13.01
N ARG A 4 8.72 0.04 13.27
CA ARG A 4 9.70 -0.32 12.23
C ARG A 4 9.36 -1.62 11.51
N GLU A 5 8.81 -2.61 12.23
CA GLU A 5 8.36 -3.87 11.61
C GLU A 5 7.17 -3.64 10.68
N GLN A 6 6.28 -2.72 11.04
CA GLN A 6 5.15 -2.34 10.21
C GLN A 6 5.56 -1.52 8.98
N GLU A 7 6.48 -0.56 9.13
CA GLU A 7 7.08 0.13 7.98
C GLU A 7 7.74 -0.87 7.02
N GLN A 8 8.50 -1.83 7.55
CA GLN A 8 9.16 -2.83 6.73
C GLN A 8 8.16 -3.69 5.95
N ARG A 9 7.04 -4.09 6.59
CA ARG A 9 5.95 -4.81 5.91
C ARG A 9 5.27 -3.96 4.83
N ILE A 10 5.08 -2.67 5.06
CA ILE A 10 4.52 -1.75 4.06
C ILE A 10 5.47 -1.64 2.86
N LEU A 11 6.77 -1.48 3.10
CA LEU A 11 7.79 -1.43 2.05
C LEU A 11 7.87 -2.73 1.24
N ASP A 12 7.77 -3.87 1.92
CA ASP A 12 7.74 -5.19 1.27
C ASP A 12 6.51 -5.33 0.37
N ARG A 13 5.33 -4.92 0.87
CA ARG A 13 4.08 -4.93 0.09
C ARG A 13 4.13 -3.97 -1.11
N ILE A 14 4.71 -2.78 -0.94
CA ILE A 14 4.96 -1.83 -2.05
C ILE A 14 5.85 -2.49 -3.11
N THR A 15 6.90 -3.19 -2.69
CA THR A 15 7.82 -3.88 -3.61
C THR A 15 7.08 -4.95 -4.41
N GLN A 16 6.27 -5.78 -3.74
CA GLN A 16 5.45 -6.78 -4.42
C GLN A 16 4.47 -6.14 -5.42
N MET A 17 3.80 -5.05 -5.05
CA MET A 17 2.89 -4.32 -5.96
C MET A 17 3.60 -3.82 -7.22
N VAL A 18 4.83 -3.30 -7.09
CA VAL A 18 5.62 -2.86 -8.24
C VAL A 18 6.04 -4.04 -9.12
N GLU A 19 6.32 -5.20 -8.54
CA GLU A 19 6.57 -6.42 -9.32
C GLU A 19 5.33 -6.88 -10.08
N ASP A 20 4.14 -6.82 -9.45
CA ASP A 20 2.86 -7.09 -10.10
C ASP A 20 2.58 -6.12 -11.26
N GLU A 21 2.88 -4.82 -11.11
CA GLU A 21 2.80 -3.84 -12.20
C GLU A 21 3.68 -4.24 -13.39
N ARG A 22 4.93 -4.63 -13.12
CA ARG A 22 5.85 -5.09 -14.16
C ARG A 22 5.34 -6.36 -14.83
N ALA A 23 4.79 -7.29 -14.06
CA ALA A 23 4.19 -8.52 -14.58
C ALA A 23 2.98 -8.22 -15.47
N LEU A 24 2.13 -7.26 -15.09
CA LEU A 24 1.00 -6.80 -15.89
C LEU A 24 1.46 -6.17 -17.21
N ARG A 25 2.45 -5.28 -17.17
CA ARG A 25 3.03 -4.71 -18.39
C ARG A 25 3.65 -5.75 -19.30
N ALA A 26 4.37 -6.73 -18.73
CA ALA A 26 4.93 -7.84 -19.51
C ALA A 26 3.84 -8.73 -20.13
N ALA A 27 2.74 -8.95 -19.40
CA ALA A 27 1.58 -9.68 -19.89
C ALA A 27 0.89 -8.93 -21.05
N LEU A 28 0.73 -7.59 -20.94
CA LEU A 28 0.18 -6.75 -22.01
C LEU A 28 1.09 -6.78 -23.25
N ALA A 29 2.40 -6.60 -23.06
CA ALA A 29 3.37 -6.65 -24.15
C ALA A 29 3.42 -8.02 -24.85
N SER A 30 3.11 -9.10 -24.12
CA SER A 30 2.98 -10.45 -24.68
C SER A 30 1.61 -10.75 -25.28
N GLY A 31 0.66 -9.81 -25.22
CA GLY A 31 -0.73 -10.00 -25.66
C GLY A 31 -1.56 -10.96 -24.81
N LYS A 32 -1.13 -11.24 -23.57
CA LYS A 32 -1.87 -12.10 -22.62
C LYS A 32 -3.07 -11.40 -21.98
N ILE A 33 -3.01 -10.07 -21.90
CA ILE A 33 -4.09 -9.21 -21.40
C ILE A 33 -4.31 -8.05 -22.37
N ASP A 34 -5.51 -7.47 -22.33
CA ASP A 34 -5.87 -6.28 -23.08
C ASP A 34 -5.51 -5.01 -22.32
N ASP A 35 -5.29 -3.90 -23.03
CA ASP A 35 -4.94 -2.59 -22.47
C ASP A 35 -5.96 -2.15 -21.40
N ALA A 36 -7.26 -2.33 -21.67
CA ALA A 36 -8.30 -1.98 -20.71
C ALA A 36 -8.21 -2.78 -19.39
N THR A 37 -7.72 -4.03 -19.45
CA THR A 37 -7.51 -4.88 -18.27
C THR A 37 -6.26 -4.48 -17.51
N GLU A 38 -5.18 -4.16 -18.23
CA GLU A 38 -3.94 -3.64 -17.64
C GLU A 38 -4.23 -2.34 -16.89
N GLN A 39 -4.82 -1.34 -17.56
CA GLN A 39 -5.16 -0.04 -16.98
C GLN A 39 -6.05 -0.15 -15.73
N ARG A 40 -7.05 -1.05 -15.75
CA ARG A 40 -7.89 -1.27 -14.56
C ARG A 40 -7.09 -1.81 -13.38
N ARG A 41 -6.26 -2.84 -13.58
CA ARG A 41 -5.45 -3.44 -12.52
C ARG A 41 -4.37 -2.49 -12.03
N LEU A 42 -3.73 -1.77 -12.95
CA LEU A 42 -2.73 -0.74 -12.63
C LEU A 42 -3.33 0.35 -11.75
N GLY A 43 -4.54 0.83 -12.09
CA GLY A 43 -5.23 1.83 -11.28
C GLY A 43 -5.71 1.33 -9.91
N GLU A 44 -5.85 0.02 -9.69
CA GLU A 44 -6.07 -0.55 -8.34
C GLU A 44 -4.76 -0.61 -7.56
N LEU A 45 -3.69 -1.08 -8.20
CA LEU A 45 -2.33 -1.11 -7.64
C LEU A 45 -1.85 0.27 -7.21
N GLU A 46 -2.02 1.29 -8.06
CA GLU A 46 -1.66 2.68 -7.76
C GLU A 46 -2.43 3.22 -6.55
N ARG A 47 -3.72 2.90 -6.42
CA ARG A 47 -4.54 3.29 -5.27
C ARG A 47 -4.09 2.62 -3.97
N GLU A 48 -3.71 1.34 -4.01
CA GLU A 48 -3.13 0.66 -2.86
C GLU A 48 -1.74 1.19 -2.49
N LEU A 49 -0.90 1.50 -3.50
CA LEU A 49 0.41 2.12 -3.32
C LEU A 49 0.30 3.49 -2.64
N ASP A 50 -0.61 4.33 -3.11
CA ASP A 50 -0.85 5.66 -2.52
C ASP A 50 -1.28 5.55 -1.05
N ARG A 51 -2.18 4.60 -0.72
CA ARG A 51 -2.58 4.32 0.65
C ARG A 51 -1.41 3.84 1.52
N CYS A 52 -0.56 2.97 0.98
CA CYS A 52 0.65 2.50 1.68
C CYS A 52 1.63 3.65 1.95
N TRP A 53 1.82 4.52 0.96
CA TRP A 53 2.67 5.71 1.08
C TRP A 53 2.12 6.73 2.09
N ASP A 54 0.82 6.99 2.12
CA ASP A 54 0.20 7.90 3.08
C ASP A 54 0.38 7.39 4.52
N LEU A 55 0.17 6.09 4.76
CA LEU A 55 0.39 5.47 6.07
C LEU A 55 1.86 5.57 6.52
N LEU A 56 2.81 5.33 5.61
CA LEU A 56 4.24 5.46 5.91
C LEU A 56 4.62 6.91 6.22
N ARG A 57 4.08 7.86 5.44
CA ARG A 57 4.32 9.28 5.64
C ARG A 57 3.74 9.80 6.94
N GLN A 58 2.52 9.37 7.30
CA GLN A 58 1.88 9.71 8.56
C GLN A 58 2.71 9.19 9.75
N ARG A 59 3.24 7.97 9.66
CA ARG A 59 4.13 7.41 10.70
C ARG A 59 5.43 8.19 10.82
N ARG A 60 6.09 8.51 9.70
CA ARG A 60 7.30 9.32 9.69
C ARG A 60 7.09 10.70 10.28
N ALA A 61 5.98 11.36 9.95
CA ALA A 61 5.65 12.66 10.54
C ALA A 61 5.50 12.54 12.06
N LYS A 62 4.76 11.54 12.57
CA LYS A 62 4.62 11.32 14.02
C LYS A 62 5.96 11.02 14.72
N ALA A 63 6.85 10.27 14.07
CA ALA A 63 8.19 10.00 14.58
C ALA A 63 9.10 11.24 14.59
N GLU A 64 8.99 12.13 13.58
CA GLU A 64 9.79 13.35 13.46
C GLU A 64 9.38 14.44 14.46
N PHE A 65 8.08 14.53 14.79
CA PHE A 65 7.57 15.48 15.78
C PHE A 65 7.78 15.05 17.25
N GLY A 66 8.38 13.87 17.50
CA GLY A 66 8.67 13.39 18.85
C GLY A 66 7.44 13.03 19.67
N GLU A 67 6.27 12.91 19.04
CA GLU A 67 5.08 12.33 19.65
C GLU A 67 5.24 10.82 19.76
N ASP A 68 4.81 10.25 20.89
CA ASP A 68 5.00 8.85 21.20
C ASP A 68 4.36 7.98 20.08
N PRO A 69 5.13 7.13 19.37
CA PRO A 69 4.59 6.29 18.30
C PRO A 69 3.54 5.28 18.81
N ASN A 70 3.34 5.17 20.13
CA ASN A 70 2.29 4.39 20.77
C ASN A 70 0.98 5.20 21.01
N ASP A 71 0.99 6.54 20.93
CA ASP A 71 -0.23 7.37 20.86
C ASP A 71 -0.81 7.36 19.43
N ALA A 72 0.04 7.06 18.44
CA ALA A 72 -0.36 6.61 17.12
C ALA A 72 -0.97 5.19 17.10
N ARG A 73 -1.28 4.59 18.26
CA ARG A 73 -2.21 3.48 18.29
C ARG A 73 -3.51 3.97 17.70
N VAL A 74 -3.82 3.43 16.51
CA VAL A 74 -5.16 3.20 15.97
C VAL A 74 -6.18 3.52 17.05
N ARG A 75 -6.77 4.74 17.00
CA ARG A 75 -8.10 4.97 17.58
C ARG A 75 -8.84 3.67 17.26
N PRO A 76 -9.34 2.91 18.26
CA PRO A 76 -10.00 1.65 17.97
C PRO A 76 -11.16 2.00 17.04
N SER A 77 -10.94 1.83 15.75
CA SER A 77 -11.97 1.79 14.75
C SER A 77 -12.64 0.45 14.99
N SER A 78 -13.40 0.38 16.09
CA SER A 78 -14.78 -0.07 15.95
C SER A 78 -15.27 0.50 14.64
N GLN A 79 -15.56 -0.38 13.69
CA GLN A 79 -16.25 -0.07 12.46
C GLN A 79 -15.41 0.65 11.38
N VAL A 80 -14.57 -0.13 10.69
CA VAL A 80 -14.75 -0.23 9.23
C VAL A 80 -14.72 -1.72 8.89
N GLU A 81 -15.77 -2.40 9.35
CA GLU A 81 -16.26 -3.59 8.66
C GLU A 81 -16.65 -3.19 7.23
N GLY A 82 -16.36 -4.08 6.28
CA GLY A 82 -16.87 -3.99 4.92
C GLY A 82 -15.96 -3.21 3.98
N TYR A 83 -14.96 -3.89 3.42
CA TYR A 83 -14.91 -4.11 1.97
C TYR A 83 -13.75 -5.07 1.67
N LEU A 84 -14.04 -6.34 1.89
CA LEU A 84 -13.45 -7.47 1.18
C LEU A 84 -14.62 -8.38 0.77
N GLU A 85 -15.50 -7.85 -0.07
CA GLU A 85 -16.25 -8.55 -1.12
C GLU A 85 -16.82 -7.53 -2.13
#